data_AF-A0A959V9C0-F1
#
_entry.id   AF-A0A959V9C0-F1
#
_cell.length_a   1.000
_cell.length_b   1.000
_cell.length_c   1.000
_cell.angle_alpha   90.00
_cell.angle_beta   90.00
_cell.angle_gamma   90.00
#
_symmetry.space_group_name_H-M   'P 1'
#
loop_
_entity.id
_entity.type
_entity.pdbx_description
1 polymer ?
#
loop_
_entity_poly.entity_id
_entity_poly.type
_entity_poly.pdbx_seq_one_letter_code
_entity_poly.pdbx_strand_id
1 'polypeptide(L)' 'MKSIKIRLLLSFLLLGLVLTFDSCATVKPWQHVYLNDAEMQMGGNAGVAFEDYVHSIRTGSTVAGSKKSSGGCGCN' A
#
# COMPACT_ATOMS: atom_id res chain seq x y z
N MET A 1 16.64 -7.11 -43.15
CA MET A 1 17.54 -6.69 -42.05
C MET A 1 16.86 -5.84 -40.95
N LYS A 2 15.99 -4.85 -41.27
CA LYS A 2 15.34 -4.00 -40.26
C LYS A 2 14.42 -4.76 -39.29
N SER A 3 13.66 -5.75 -39.78
CA SER A 3 12.76 -6.57 -38.95
C SER A 3 13.50 -7.45 -37.92
N ILE A 4 14.71 -7.92 -38.24
CA ILE A 4 15.54 -8.71 -37.30
C ILE A 4 16.05 -7.83 -36.15
N LYS A 5 16.48 -6.60 -36.43
CA LYS A 5 16.91 -5.64 -35.39
C LYS A 5 15.77 -5.28 -34.44
N ILE A 6 14.56 -5.09 -34.97
CA ILE A 6 13.35 -4.80 -34.17
C ILE A 6 13.00 -6.00 -33.27
N ARG A 7 13.07 -7.23 -33.79
CA ARG A 7 12.83 -8.45 -32.99
C ARG A 7 13.85 -8.60 -31.86
N LEU A 8 15.13 -8.33 -32.13
CA LEU A 8 16.19 -8.33 -31.12
C LEU A 8 15.96 -7.26 -30.03
N LEU A 9 15.56 -6.05 -30.42
CA LEU A 9 15.22 -4.97 -29.48
C LEU A 9 14.00 -5.32 -28.61
N LEU A 10 12.94 -5.88 -29.21
CA LEU A 10 11.77 -6.34 -28.45
C LEU A 10 12.13 -7.46 -27.46
N SER A 11 12.98 -8.40 -27.87
CA SER A 11 13.46 -9.46 -26.99
C SER A 11 14.25 -8.91 -25.80
N PHE A 12 15.09 -7.89 -26.02
CA PHE A 12 15.87 -7.25 -24.97
C PHE A 12 14.98 -6.48 -23.98
N LEU A 13 13.96 -5.80 -24.51
CA LEU A 13 12.96 -5.08 -23.70
C LEU A 13 12.15 -6.04 -22.82
N LEU A 14 11.68 -7.17 -23.40
CA LEU A 14 10.96 -8.21 -22.67
C LEU A 14 11.82 -8.83 -21.57
N LEU A 15 13.10 -9.09 -21.84
CA LEU A 15 14.03 -9.61 -20.85
C LEU A 15 14.24 -8.61 -19.69
N GLY A 16 14.39 -7.32 -20.00
CA GLY A 16 14.49 -6.28 -18.99
C GLY A 16 13.25 -6.16 -18.10
N LEU A 17 12.05 -6.33 -18.67
CA LEU A 17 10.79 -6.28 -17.93
C LEU A 17 10.64 -7.44 -16.94
N VAL A 18 11.08 -8.65 -17.29
CA VAL A 18 10.96 -9.82 -16.40
C VAL A 18 11.83 -9.65 -15.14
N LEU A 19 12.99 -9.00 -15.26
CA LEU A 19 13.91 -8.80 -14.14
C LEU A 19 13.37 -7.85 -13.07
N THR A 20 12.39 -7.00 -13.37
CA THR A 20 11.82 -6.07 -12.37
C THR A 20 10.83 -6.71 -11.41
N PHE A 21 10.37 -7.94 -11.68
CA PHE A 21 9.37 -8.63 -10.85
C PHE A 21 9.96 -9.39 -9.66
N ASP A 22 11.29 -9.51 -9.54
CA ASP A 22 11.96 -10.28 -8.48
C ASP A 22 11.89 -9.61 -7.08
N SER A 23 11.48 -8.33 -7.00
CA SER A 23 11.43 -7.58 -5.73
C SER A 23 10.28 -7.98 -4.80
N CYS A 24 9.32 -8.82 -5.23
CA CYS A 24 8.19 -9.24 -4.41
C CYS A 24 8.55 -10.49 -3.59
N ALA A 25 9.02 -10.29 -2.36
CA ALA A 25 9.37 -11.38 -1.43
C ALA A 25 8.27 -11.61 -0.38
N THR A 26 7.91 -12.88 -0.15
CA THR A 26 7.02 -13.25 0.96
C THR A 26 7.77 -13.18 2.29
N VAL A 27 7.27 -12.39 3.23
CA VAL A 27 7.82 -12.28 4.58
C VAL A 27 7.38 -13.47 5.43
N LYS A 28 8.30 -14.03 6.22
CA LYS A 28 7.96 -15.15 7.11
C LYS A 28 7.15 -14.64 8.31
N PRO A 29 6.16 -15.42 8.83
CA PRO A 29 5.26 -14.95 9.90
C PRO A 29 5.95 -14.42 11.15
N TRP A 30 7.09 -14.99 11.55
CA TRP A 30 7.83 -14.54 12.74
C TRP A 30 8.61 -13.24 12.53
N GLN A 31 8.90 -12.86 11.29
CA GLN A 31 9.53 -11.56 10.99
C GLN A 31 8.53 -10.41 11.11
N HIS A 32 7.22 -10.70 11.13
CA HIS A 32 6.18 -9.69 11.30
C HIS A 32 6.29 -8.97 12.64
N VAL A 33 6.91 -9.58 13.66
CA VAL A 33 7.13 -8.90 14.96
C VAL A 33 8.04 -7.67 14.85
N TYR A 34 8.94 -7.66 13.85
CA TYR A 34 9.86 -6.55 13.61
C TYR A 34 9.35 -5.57 12.56
N LEU A 35 8.38 -6.00 11.74
CA LEU A 35 7.81 -5.21 10.65
C LEU A 35 6.52 -4.50 11.06
N ASN A 36 5.73 -5.13 11.93
CA ASN A 36 4.48 -4.58 12.42
C ASN A 36 4.77 -3.56 13.52
N ASP A 37 4.39 -2.31 13.28
CA ASP A 37 4.34 -1.33 14.35
C ASP A 37 3.12 -1.59 15.25
N ALA A 38 3.30 -1.45 16.56
CA ALA A 38 2.22 -1.53 17.52
C ALA A 38 1.21 -0.40 17.33
N GLU A 39 1.64 0.76 16.83
CA GLU A 39 0.76 1.91 16.58
C GLU A 39 -0.17 1.70 15.37
N MET A 40 0.20 0.83 14.43
CA MET A 40 -0.61 0.50 13.25
C MET A 40 -1.70 -0.55 13.53
N GLN A 41 -1.81 -1.02 14.77
CA GLN A 41 -2.91 -1.89 15.16
C GLN A 41 -4.22 -1.11 15.13
N MET A 42 -5.20 -1.67 14.41
CA MET A 42 -6.55 -1.10 14.27
C MET A 42 -7.33 -1.32 15.57
N GLY A 43 -6.98 -0.56 16.60
CA GLY A 43 -7.57 -0.62 17.94
C GLY A 43 -7.54 0.76 18.58
N GLY A 44 -8.71 1.25 18.97
CA GLY A 44 -8.83 2.58 19.57
C GLY A 44 -8.39 2.58 21.03
N ASN A 45 -7.55 3.55 21.40
CA ASN A 45 -7.43 4.03 22.77
C ASN A 45 -8.14 5.39 22.91
N ALA A 46 -8.36 5.87 24.14
CA ALA A 46 -9.11 7.11 24.36
C ALA A 46 -8.45 8.37 23.75
N GLY A 47 -7.12 8.38 23.61
CA GLY A 47 -6.39 9.48 22.96
C GLY A 47 -6.55 9.46 21.44
N VAL A 48 -6.41 8.27 20.84
CA VAL A 48 -6.53 8.05 19.39
C VAL A 48 -7.92 8.43 18.89
N ALA A 49 -8.98 8.13 19.65
CA ALA A 49 -10.35 8.53 19.27
C ALA A 49 -10.52 10.05 19.16
N PHE A 50 -9.83 10.84 20.01
CA PHE A 50 -9.87 12.29 19.91
C PHE A 50 -9.07 12.80 18.71
N GLU A 51 -7.87 12.25 18.48
CA GLU A 51 -7.04 12.60 17.32
C GLU A 51 -7.75 12.29 16.00
N ASP A 52 -8.34 11.11 15.89
CA ASP A 52 -9.14 10.66 14.74
C ASP A 52 -10.35 11.56 14.51
N TYR A 53 -11.03 11.98 15.58
CA TYR A 53 -12.14 12.93 15.48
C TYR A 53 -11.67 14.29 14.94
N VAL A 54 -10.58 14.83 15.49
CA VAL A 54 -10.01 16.09 15.02
C VAL A 54 -9.52 15.98 13.58
N HIS A 55 -8.90 14.85 13.20
CA HIS A 55 -8.41 14.59 11.86
C HIS A 55 -9.58 14.50 10.87
N SER A 56 -10.61 13.71 11.20
CA SER A 56 -11.80 13.55 10.36
C SER A 56 -12.56 14.86 10.13
N ILE A 57 -12.65 15.75 11.12
CA ILE A 57 -13.25 17.08 10.93
C ILE A 57 -12.42 17.93 9.96
N ARG A 58 -11.09 17.87 10.05
CA ARG A 58 -10.20 18.69 9.21
C ARG A 58 -10.11 18.19 7.78
N THR A 59 -10.03 16.87 7.57
CA THR A 59 -9.77 16.28 6.26
C THR A 59 -11.02 15.70 5.60
N GLY A 60 -12.11 15.53 6.35
CA GLY A 60 -13.29 14.82 5.87
C GLY A 60 -12.97 13.38 5.49
N SER A 61 -11.89 12.79 5.99
CA SER A 61 -11.49 11.42 5.67
C SER A 61 -12.15 10.41 6.61
N THR A 62 -12.38 9.20 6.13
CA THR A 62 -12.82 8.10 6.97
C THR A 62 -11.63 7.49 7.70
N VAL A 63 -11.75 7.37 9.01
CA VAL A 63 -10.74 6.77 9.87
C VAL A 63 -10.72 5.26 9.67
N ALA A 64 -9.52 4.69 9.61
CA ALA A 64 -9.31 3.26 9.44
C ALA A 64 -10.02 2.46 10.56
N GLY A 65 -10.86 1.49 10.20
CA GLY A 65 -11.54 0.61 11.17
C GLY A 65 -12.81 1.18 11.81
N SER A 66 -13.15 2.45 11.55
CA SER A 66 -14.42 3.02 12.01
C SER A 66 -15.61 2.43 11.26
N LYS A 67 -16.68 2.06 11.97
CA LYS A 67 -17.96 1.72 11.35
C LYS A 67 -18.43 2.95 10.57
N LYS A 68 -18.71 2.79 9.27
CA LYS A 68 -19.15 3.86 8.36
C LYS A 68 -20.16 4.79 9.04
N SER A 69 -19.72 5.93 9.56
CA SER A 69 -20.58 6.85 10.32
C SER A 69 -20.59 8.27 9.76
N SER A 70 -19.68 8.62 8.86
CA SER A 70 -19.70 9.92 8.19
C SER A 70 -19.12 9.79 6.79
N GLY A 71 -19.86 10.36 5.82
CA GLY A 71 -19.48 10.39 4.41
C GLY A 71 -18.32 11.33 4.19
N GLY A 72 -17.11 10.80 4.25
CA GLY A 72 -15.98 11.40 3.58
C GLY A 72 -16.08 11.18 2.08
N CYS A 73 -15.49 12.08 1.29
CA CYS A 73 -15.20 11.79 -0.12
C CYS A 73 -14.29 10.57 -0.13
N GLY A 74 -14.89 9.39 -0.26
CA GLY A 74 -14.21 8.11 -0.23
C GLY A 74 -13.25 8.03 -1.40
N CYS A 75 -12.04 8.53 -1.20
CA CYS A 75 -10.90 8.18 -2.02
C CYS A 75 -10.52 6.77 -1.60
N ASN A 76 -10.98 5.83 -2.41
CA ASN A 76 -10.55 4.43 -2.45
C ASN A 76 -9.05 4.37 -2.78
#